data_AF-A0A7J2HKJ5-F1
#
_entry.id   AF-A0A7J2HKJ5-F1
#
_cell.length_a   1.000
_cell.length_b   1.000
_cell.length_c   1.000
_cell.angle_alpha   90.00
_cell.angle_beta   90.00
_cell.angle_gamma   90.00
#
_symmetry.space_group_name_H-M   'P 1'
#
loop_
_entity.id
_entity.type
_entity.pdbx_description
1 polymer ?
#
loop_
_entity_poly.entity_id
_entity_poly.type
_entity_poly.pdbx_seq_one_letter_code
_entity_poly.pdbx_strand_id
1 'polypeptide(L)'
;FTITQTGFSYAKREYDWSLLFAINRRLLDPMARRLFFTPNPVRLVVENSPKISVDVPYHPDNSELGSRKIEADGEFYISGGDFEELKEGDILRLKYLMNLKILEKTREYVRAKFLSREPMKNVKIIQWVPVNEAVKVRILIPDLLYVNDEINPDSLKIVDGLGEKAVEKVKADEIIQFERFGFCRRDSESELLFIKAHD
;
A
#
# COMPACT_ATOMS: atom_id res chain seq x y z
N PHE A 1 -8.40 11.37 -19.75
CA PHE A 1 -9.79 11.67 -20.14
C PHE A 1 -9.78 11.97 -21.63
N THR A 2 -10.38 11.12 -22.47
CA THR A 2 -10.17 11.21 -23.92
C THR A 2 -11.53 11.23 -24.62
N ILE A 3 -11.64 12.04 -25.68
CA ILE A 3 -12.84 12.20 -26.53
C ILE A 3 -13.39 10.84 -27.00
N THR A 4 -12.51 9.84 -27.12
CA THR A 4 -12.86 8.47 -27.53
C THR A 4 -13.79 7.74 -26.55
N GLN A 5 -13.80 8.08 -25.26
CA GLN A 5 -14.68 7.43 -24.27
C GLN A 5 -15.99 8.18 -24.04
N THR A 6 -15.97 9.50 -24.15
CA THR A 6 -17.14 10.36 -23.87
C THR A 6 -18.08 10.50 -25.07
N GLY A 7 -17.55 10.24 -26.28
CA GLY A 7 -18.22 10.51 -27.55
C GLY A 7 -18.30 12.02 -27.83
N PHE A 8 -18.37 12.38 -29.11
CA PHE A 8 -18.60 13.78 -29.50
C PHE A 8 -20.10 14.02 -29.68
N SER A 9 -20.67 14.97 -28.93
CA SER A 9 -22.07 15.37 -29.06
C SER A 9 -22.25 16.85 -28.74
N TYR A 10 -23.25 17.49 -29.34
CA TYR A 10 -23.62 18.88 -29.04
C TYR A 10 -24.29 19.06 -27.67
N ALA A 11 -24.65 17.96 -26.99
CA ALA A 11 -25.25 18.02 -25.66
C ALA A 11 -24.16 18.25 -24.61
N LYS A 12 -24.38 19.22 -23.71
CA LYS A 12 -23.54 19.41 -22.52
C LYS A 12 -23.69 18.18 -21.62
N ARG A 13 -22.56 17.54 -21.29
CA ARG A 13 -22.48 16.39 -20.39
C ARG A 13 -21.54 16.71 -19.26
N GLU A 14 -21.98 16.45 -18.04
CA GLU A 14 -21.13 16.49 -16.86
C GLU A 14 -20.72 15.05 -16.55
N TYR A 15 -19.42 14.84 -16.36
CA TYR A 15 -18.86 13.53 -16.08
C TYR A 15 -18.32 13.51 -14.67
N ASP A 16 -18.61 12.42 -13.98
CA ASP A 16 -18.10 12.20 -12.64
C ASP A 16 -16.62 11.81 -12.66
N TRP A 17 -15.86 12.26 -11.66
CA TRP A 17 -14.44 11.95 -11.51
C TRP A 17 -14.17 10.44 -11.40
N SER A 18 -15.12 9.65 -10.91
CA SER A 18 -15.02 8.19 -10.84
C SER A 18 -14.77 7.55 -12.21
N LEU A 19 -15.31 8.11 -13.29
CA LEU A 19 -15.07 7.59 -14.64
C LEU A 19 -13.60 7.77 -15.05
N LEU A 20 -13.03 8.95 -14.80
CA LEU A 20 -11.61 9.21 -15.06
C LEU A 20 -10.73 8.26 -14.24
N PHE A 21 -11.03 8.09 -12.95
CA PHE A 21 -10.28 7.22 -12.06
C PHE A 21 -10.35 5.76 -12.49
N ALA A 22 -11.53 5.27 -12.91
CA ALA A 22 -11.69 3.92 -13.43
C ALA A 22 -10.85 3.69 -14.70
N ILE A 23 -10.82 4.66 -15.62
CA ILE A 23 -9.99 4.58 -16.84
C ILE A 23 -8.51 4.54 -16.48
N ASN A 24 -8.05 5.42 -15.59
CA ASN A 24 -6.66 5.48 -15.19
C ASN A 24 -6.23 4.19 -14.49
N ARG A 25 -7.03 3.67 -13.55
CA ARG A 25 -6.78 2.38 -12.91
C ARG A 25 -6.65 1.25 -13.93
N ARG A 26 -7.53 1.19 -14.93
CA ARG A 26 -7.48 0.17 -15.98
C ARG A 26 -6.19 0.22 -16.81
N LEU A 27 -5.63 1.42 -17.02
CA LEU A 27 -4.38 1.60 -17.75
C LEU A 27 -3.15 1.29 -16.88
N LEU A 28 -3.18 1.68 -15.61
CA LEU A 28 -2.03 1.56 -14.71
C LEU A 28 -1.90 0.17 -14.08
N ASP A 29 -3.00 -0.47 -13.70
CA ASP A 29 -2.99 -1.74 -12.97
C ASP A 29 -2.13 -2.83 -13.64
N PRO A 30 -2.22 -3.09 -14.96
CA PRO A 30 -1.46 -4.17 -15.60
C PRO A 30 0.06 -3.94 -15.63
N MET A 31 0.52 -2.70 -15.50
CA MET A 31 1.94 -2.30 -15.64
C MET A 31 2.58 -1.87 -14.33
N ALA A 32 1.79 -1.52 -13.31
CA ALA A 32 2.29 -1.00 -12.05
C ALA A 32 2.86 -2.12 -11.17
N ARG A 33 4.11 -1.95 -10.73
CA ARG A 33 4.69 -2.81 -9.70
C ARG A 33 3.98 -2.56 -8.37
N ARG A 34 3.54 -3.62 -7.71
CA ARG A 34 2.90 -3.60 -6.39
C ARG A 34 3.96 -3.73 -5.30
N LEU A 35 4.02 -2.71 -4.46
CA LEU A 35 4.96 -2.63 -3.35
C LEU A 35 4.21 -2.47 -2.02
N PHE A 36 4.87 -2.84 -0.93
CA PHE A 36 4.32 -2.68 0.41
C PHE A 36 4.69 -1.32 1.00
N PHE A 37 3.67 -0.67 1.56
CA PHE A 37 3.77 0.56 2.34
C PHE A 37 2.78 0.51 3.50
N THR A 38 3.24 0.92 4.67
CA THR A 38 2.46 0.98 5.91
C THR A 38 2.39 2.43 6.37
N PRO A 39 1.26 3.13 6.12
CA PRO A 39 1.03 4.46 6.67
C PRO A 39 0.81 4.37 8.18
N ASN A 40 1.28 5.38 8.93
CA ASN A 40 1.17 5.43 10.39
C ASN A 40 1.59 4.09 11.03
N PRO A 41 2.85 3.67 10.85
CA PRO A 41 3.28 2.30 11.11
C PRO A 41 3.20 1.94 12.60
N VAL A 42 2.66 0.76 12.90
CA VAL A 42 2.65 0.18 14.24
C VAL A 42 3.47 -1.10 14.26
N ARG A 43 4.30 -1.29 15.29
CA ARG A 43 5.19 -2.46 15.40
C ARG A 43 4.39 -3.72 15.75
N LEU A 44 4.63 -4.80 15.03
CA LEU A 44 4.09 -6.13 15.24
C LEU A 44 5.25 -7.09 15.50
N VAL A 45 5.24 -7.72 16.67
CA VAL A 45 6.26 -8.71 17.07
C VAL A 45 5.64 -10.10 17.07
N VAL A 46 6.21 -11.00 16.27
CA VAL A 46 5.72 -12.38 16.13
C VAL A 46 6.64 -13.34 16.89
N GLU A 47 6.12 -13.92 17.96
CA GLU A 47 6.81 -14.95 18.73
C GLU A 47 7.06 -16.22 17.92
N ASN A 48 8.23 -16.82 18.14
CA ASN A 48 8.67 -18.06 17.49
C ASN A 48 8.63 -17.95 15.96
N SER A 49 8.77 -16.74 15.42
CA SER A 49 8.88 -16.52 13.99
C SER A 49 10.26 -16.97 13.51
N PRO A 50 10.35 -17.86 12.51
CA PRO A 50 11.63 -18.20 11.92
C PRO A 50 12.14 -17.04 11.05
N LYS A 51 13.45 -16.90 10.93
CA LYS A 51 14.05 -16.02 9.91
C LYS A 51 13.69 -16.58 8.53
N ILE A 52 12.93 -15.82 7.76
CA ILE A 52 12.41 -16.24 6.46
C ILE A 52 12.84 -15.24 5.41
N SER A 53 13.30 -15.76 4.28
CA SER A 53 13.41 -15.00 3.04
C SER A 53 12.28 -15.43 2.13
N VAL A 54 11.42 -14.48 1.72
CA VAL A 54 10.26 -14.73 0.88
C VAL A 54 10.42 -14.03 -0.46
N ASP A 55 10.02 -14.71 -1.53
CA ASP A 55 9.93 -14.14 -2.86
C ASP A 55 8.50 -13.62 -3.07
N VAL A 56 8.36 -12.31 -3.29
CA VAL A 56 7.09 -11.62 -3.43
C VAL A 56 6.97 -11.08 -4.86
N PRO A 57 5.95 -11.50 -5.64
CA PRO A 57 5.78 -11.02 -7.00
C PRO A 57 5.44 -9.52 -7.01
N TYR A 58 5.91 -8.79 -8.03
CA TYR A 58 5.51 -7.39 -8.20
C TYR A 58 4.05 -7.26 -8.67
N HIS A 59 3.47 -8.27 -9.30
CA HIS A 59 2.06 -8.25 -9.68
C HIS A 59 1.50 -9.67 -9.63
N PRO A 60 0.29 -9.88 -9.07
CA PRO A 60 -0.27 -11.23 -8.95
C PRO A 60 -0.55 -11.90 -10.30
N ASP A 61 -1.00 -11.11 -11.28
CA ASP A 61 -1.44 -11.62 -12.58
C ASP A 61 -0.45 -11.35 -13.72
N ASN A 62 0.66 -10.65 -13.44
CA ASN A 62 1.66 -10.29 -14.45
C ASN A 62 3.05 -10.72 -13.99
N SER A 63 3.43 -11.93 -14.40
CA SER A 63 4.73 -12.53 -14.07
C SER A 63 5.91 -11.87 -14.77
N GLU A 64 5.70 -11.13 -15.87
CA GLU A 64 6.78 -10.46 -16.62
C GLU A 64 7.43 -9.33 -15.81
N LEU A 65 6.69 -8.73 -14.87
CA LEU A 65 7.23 -7.73 -13.95
C LEU A 65 8.20 -8.34 -12.93
N GLY A 66 8.25 -9.66 -12.82
CA GLY A 66 9.14 -10.40 -11.93
C GLY A 66 8.73 -10.32 -10.46
N SER A 67 9.73 -10.48 -9.60
CA SER A 67 9.53 -10.52 -8.15
C SER A 67 10.69 -9.85 -7.40
N ARG A 68 10.51 -9.75 -6.08
CA ARG A 68 11.52 -9.23 -5.16
C ARG A 68 11.64 -10.14 -3.95
N LYS A 69 12.85 -10.24 -3.44
CA LYS A 69 13.14 -10.95 -2.20
C LYS A 69 13.00 -9.99 -1.03
N ILE A 70 12.31 -10.42 0.03
CA ILE A 70 12.17 -9.68 1.29
C ILE A 70 12.65 -10.58 2.42
N GLU A 71 13.55 -10.09 3.25
CA GLU A 71 14.03 -10.81 4.44
C GLU A 71 13.28 -10.35 5.69
N ALA A 72 12.70 -11.31 6.41
CA ALA A 72 11.89 -11.09 7.60
C ALA A 72 12.45 -11.88 8.78
N ASP A 73 12.55 -11.25 9.95
CA ASP A 73 13.14 -11.82 11.16
C ASP A 73 12.18 -11.84 12.37
N GLY A 74 10.87 -11.75 12.11
CA GLY A 74 9.82 -11.86 13.14
C GLY A 74 9.29 -10.52 13.64
N GLU A 75 9.90 -9.42 13.22
CA GLU A 75 9.42 -8.08 13.53
C GLU A 75 8.97 -7.33 12.27
N PHE A 76 7.79 -6.73 12.36
CA PHE A 76 7.13 -6.10 11.23
C PHE A 76 6.52 -4.76 11.63
N TYR A 77 6.28 -3.92 10.64
CA TYR A 77 5.34 -2.81 10.71
C TYR A 77 4.07 -3.19 9.96
N ILE A 78 2.94 -2.80 10.51
CA ILE A 78 1.61 -2.86 9.89
C ILE A 78 1.01 -1.46 9.82
N SER A 79 -0.01 -1.27 8.98
CA SER A 79 -0.67 0.03 8.88
C SER A 79 -1.44 0.37 10.17
N GLY A 80 -1.48 1.64 10.53
CA GLY A 80 -2.26 2.11 11.69
C GLY A 80 -3.75 1.79 11.59
N GLY A 81 -4.32 1.88 10.38
CA GLY A 81 -5.71 1.50 10.13
C GLY A 81 -5.96 0.00 10.34
N ASP A 82 -5.03 -0.87 9.91
CA ASP A 82 -5.14 -2.29 10.23
C ASP A 82 -5.04 -2.53 11.73
N PHE A 83 -4.09 -1.87 12.41
CA PHE A 83 -3.93 -1.96 13.85
C PHE A 83 -5.22 -1.60 14.61
N GLU A 84 -5.93 -0.54 14.22
CA GLU A 84 -7.19 -0.13 14.85
C GLU A 84 -8.25 -1.22 14.82
N GLU A 85 -8.38 -1.91 13.68
CA GLU A 85 -9.35 -2.99 13.50
C GLU A 85 -8.99 -4.30 14.23
N LEU A 86 -7.73 -4.51 14.60
CA LEU A 86 -7.29 -5.75 15.26
C LEU A 86 -7.82 -5.88 16.70
N LYS A 87 -8.15 -7.12 17.06
CA LYS A 87 -8.54 -7.54 18.40
C LYS A 87 -7.69 -8.72 18.86
N GLU A 88 -7.57 -8.85 20.18
CA GLU A 88 -6.90 -10.02 20.77
C GLU A 88 -7.66 -11.30 20.42
N GLY A 89 -6.92 -12.34 20.06
CA GLY A 89 -7.48 -13.61 19.60
C GLY A 89 -7.71 -13.70 18.10
N ASP A 90 -7.68 -12.58 17.36
CA ASP A 90 -7.85 -12.57 15.90
C ASP A 90 -6.77 -13.39 15.19
N ILE A 91 -7.16 -13.99 14.07
CA ILE A 91 -6.26 -14.69 13.17
C ILE A 91 -6.18 -13.91 11.87
N LEU A 92 -4.96 -13.56 11.47
CA LEU A 92 -4.69 -12.84 10.23
C LEU A 92 -3.50 -13.44 9.50
N ARG A 93 -3.36 -13.06 8.22
CA ARG A 93 -2.25 -13.44 7.36
C ARG A 93 -1.45 -12.22 6.94
N LEU A 94 -0.15 -12.27 7.17
CA LEU A 94 0.81 -11.41 6.51
C LEU A 94 0.96 -11.88 5.06
N LYS A 95 0.62 -11.01 4.10
CA LYS A 95 0.57 -11.37 2.67
C LYS A 95 1.87 -12.06 2.22
N TYR A 96 1.74 -13.16 1.47
CA TYR A 96 2.83 -14.03 1.01
C TYR A 96 3.71 -14.69 2.07
N LEU A 97 3.53 -14.41 3.37
CA LEU A 97 4.49 -14.81 4.40
C LEU A 97 3.95 -15.88 5.36
N MET A 98 3.03 -15.52 6.26
CA MET A 98 2.58 -16.40 7.35
C MET A 98 1.21 -16.02 7.91
N ASN A 99 0.54 -16.98 8.56
CA ASN A 99 -0.61 -16.75 9.42
C ASN A 99 -0.15 -16.62 10.87
N LEU A 100 -0.81 -15.74 11.60
CA LEU A 100 -0.52 -15.45 13.00
C LEU A 100 -1.80 -15.24 13.80
N LYS A 101 -1.71 -15.46 15.11
CA LYS A 101 -2.76 -15.18 16.08
C LYS A 101 -2.34 -13.98 16.93
N ILE A 102 -3.19 -12.97 17.05
CA ILE A 102 -2.96 -11.84 17.94
C ILE A 102 -3.08 -12.30 19.40
N LEU A 103 -2.03 -12.05 20.18
CA LEU A 103 -1.98 -12.38 21.60
C LEU A 103 -2.31 -11.18 22.47
N GLU A 104 -1.73 -10.03 22.13
CA GLU A 104 -1.83 -8.80 22.92
C GLU A 104 -1.81 -7.60 21.98
N LYS A 105 -2.65 -6.60 22.29
CA LYS A 105 -2.63 -5.30 21.61
C LYS A 105 -2.45 -4.19 22.65
N THR A 106 -1.29 -3.54 22.62
CA THR A 106 -1.03 -2.34 23.42
C THR A 106 -1.16 -1.09 22.55
N ARG A 107 -0.97 0.10 23.13
CA ARG A 107 -0.98 1.36 22.37
C ARG A 107 0.22 1.52 21.43
N GLU A 108 1.31 0.80 21.67
CA GLU A 108 2.59 1.00 20.98
C GLU A 108 2.96 -0.17 20.06
N TYR A 109 2.52 -1.39 20.41
CA TYR A 109 2.84 -2.59 19.65
C TYR A 109 1.74 -3.64 19.70
N VAL A 110 1.79 -4.56 18.75
CA VAL A 110 1.00 -5.78 18.71
C VAL A 110 1.92 -6.97 18.90
N ARG A 111 1.52 -7.91 19.75
CA ARG A 111 2.22 -9.18 19.92
C ARG A 111 1.39 -10.30 19.33
N ALA A 112 2.02 -11.18 18.58
CA ALA A 112 1.36 -12.29 17.93
C ALA A 112 2.15 -13.58 18.02
N LYS A 113 1.47 -14.69 17.80
CA LYS A 113 2.08 -16.02 17.71
C LYS A 113 2.03 -16.53 16.28
N PHE A 114 3.16 -17.04 15.78
CA PHE A 114 3.19 -17.77 14.53
C PHE A 114 2.27 -19.00 14.56
N LEU A 115 1.46 -19.21 13.51
CA LEU A 115 0.59 -20.38 13.37
C LEU A 115 1.06 -21.33 12.28
N SER A 116 1.13 -20.85 11.03
CA SER A 116 1.49 -21.66 9.87
C SER A 116 1.86 -20.78 8.67
N ARG A 117 2.50 -21.35 7.65
CA ARG A 117 2.80 -20.66 6.38
C ARG A 117 1.74 -20.87 5.32
N GLU A 118 1.06 -22.02 5.36
CA GLU A 118 0.08 -22.39 4.35
C GLU A 118 -1.08 -21.39 4.28
N PRO A 119 -1.56 -21.01 3.09
CA PRO A 119 -2.69 -20.11 2.96
C PRO A 119 -3.91 -20.59 3.76
N MET A 120 -4.42 -19.75 4.65
CA MET A 120 -5.68 -19.99 5.37
C MET A 120 -6.81 -19.26 4.67
N LYS A 121 -7.96 -19.92 4.49
CA LYS A 121 -9.16 -19.29 3.95
C LYS A 121 -9.87 -18.49 5.05
N ASN A 122 -10.62 -17.45 4.66
CA ASN A 122 -11.45 -16.64 5.55
C ASN A 122 -10.68 -15.92 6.68
N VAL A 123 -9.41 -15.56 6.45
CA VAL A 123 -8.62 -14.71 7.36
C VAL A 123 -8.32 -13.38 6.71
N LYS A 124 -8.25 -12.31 7.51
CA LYS A 124 -7.84 -10.98 7.04
C LYS A 124 -6.40 -11.05 6.54
N ILE A 125 -6.15 -10.56 5.31
CA ILE A 125 -4.81 -10.48 4.73
C ILE A 125 -4.36 -9.02 4.77
N ILE A 126 -3.20 -8.78 5.37
CA ILE A 126 -2.64 -7.43 5.48
C ILE A 126 -1.23 -7.38 4.85
N GLN A 127 -0.88 -6.21 4.34
CA GLN A 127 0.48 -5.87 3.96
C GLN A 127 1.32 -5.56 5.19
N TRP A 128 2.63 -5.67 5.03
CA TRP A 128 3.59 -5.53 6.11
C TRP A 128 4.93 -5.06 5.55
N VAL A 129 5.75 -4.48 6.41
CA VAL A 129 7.14 -4.12 6.09
C VAL A 129 8.03 -4.67 7.20
N PRO A 130 9.09 -5.44 6.91
CA PRO A 130 9.93 -5.97 7.97
C PRO A 130 10.83 -4.87 8.55
N VAL A 131 11.08 -4.90 9.86
CA VAL A 131 11.76 -3.79 10.57
C VAL A 131 13.18 -3.56 10.05
N ASN A 132 13.90 -4.64 9.74
CA ASN A 132 15.28 -4.64 9.23
C ASN A 132 15.45 -4.06 7.80
N GLU A 133 14.39 -4.04 6.99
CA GLU A 133 14.41 -3.52 5.62
C GLU A 133 13.47 -2.31 5.41
N ALA A 134 12.97 -1.72 6.50
CA ALA A 134 12.04 -0.61 6.43
C ALA A 134 12.73 0.69 5.98
N VAL A 135 12.12 1.37 5.01
CA VAL A 135 12.57 2.69 4.51
C VAL A 135 11.49 3.74 4.73
N LYS A 136 11.89 4.96 5.09
CA LYS A 136 10.94 6.06 5.32
C LYS A 136 10.36 6.54 3.99
N VAL A 137 9.05 6.56 3.87
CA VAL A 137 8.35 7.01 2.66
C VAL A 137 7.37 8.11 3.04
N ARG A 138 7.36 9.19 2.26
CA ARG A 138 6.40 10.27 2.37
C ARG A 138 5.50 10.27 1.16
N ILE A 139 4.19 10.38 1.37
CA ILE A 139 3.21 10.45 0.30
C ILE A 139 2.37 11.72 0.45
N LEU A 140 2.36 12.51 -0.62
CA LEU A 140 1.46 13.63 -0.83
C LEU A 140 0.16 13.10 -1.43
N ILE A 141 -0.96 13.42 -0.81
CA ILE A 141 -2.31 13.06 -1.28
C ILE A 141 -3.03 14.36 -1.63
N PRO A 142 -3.04 14.75 -2.92
CA PRO A 142 -3.87 15.85 -3.38
C PRO A 142 -5.36 15.54 -3.18
N ASP A 143 -6.12 16.55 -2.83
CA ASP A 143 -7.57 16.55 -2.72
C ASP A 143 -8.13 17.74 -3.53
N LEU A 144 -9.45 17.94 -3.50
CA LEU A 144 -10.09 19.06 -4.20
C LEU A 144 -9.45 20.39 -3.80
N LEU A 145 -8.99 21.17 -4.78
CA LEU A 145 -8.34 22.47 -4.55
C LEU A 145 -9.33 23.55 -4.09
N TYR A 146 -10.59 23.45 -4.52
CA TYR A 146 -11.64 24.40 -4.16
C TYR A 146 -12.87 23.66 -3.62
N VAL A 147 -13.48 24.24 -2.58
CA VAL A 147 -14.77 23.81 -2.02
C VAL A 147 -15.59 25.09 -1.82
N ASN A 148 -16.78 25.15 -2.44
CA ASN A 148 -17.66 26.34 -2.43
C ASN A 148 -16.95 27.62 -2.91
N ASP A 149 -16.19 27.52 -4.01
CA ASP A 149 -15.40 28.61 -4.62
C ASP A 149 -14.29 29.20 -3.74
N GLU A 150 -14.01 28.60 -2.58
CA GLU A 150 -12.90 28.93 -1.70
C GLU A 150 -11.79 27.89 -1.80
N ILE A 151 -10.54 28.31 -1.58
CA ILE A 151 -9.40 27.37 -1.53
C ILE A 151 -9.62 26.43 -0.35
N ASN A 152 -9.57 25.12 -0.63
CA ASN A 152 -9.65 24.10 0.39
C ASN A 152 -8.31 24.02 1.15
N PRO A 153 -8.24 24.35 2.45
CA PRO A 153 -7.01 24.23 3.23
C PRO A 153 -6.55 22.77 3.37
N ASP A 154 -7.48 21.82 3.22
CA ASP A 154 -7.22 20.37 3.27
C ASP A 154 -6.98 19.77 1.87
N SER A 155 -6.71 20.60 0.86
CA SER A 155 -6.46 20.17 -0.54
C SER A 155 -5.20 19.32 -0.69
N LEU A 156 -4.39 19.19 0.36
CA LEU A 156 -3.18 18.39 0.38
C LEU A 156 -3.02 17.74 1.75
N LYS A 157 -2.97 16.42 1.77
CA LYS A 157 -2.65 15.63 2.97
C LYS A 157 -1.28 15.02 2.80
N ILE A 158 -0.49 15.00 3.88
CA ILE A 158 0.83 14.38 3.91
C ILE A 158 0.74 13.14 4.79
N VAL A 159 1.14 12.00 4.25
CA VAL A 159 1.18 10.73 4.96
C VAL A 159 2.62 10.24 4.99
N ASP A 160 3.19 10.20 6.19
CA ASP A 160 4.48 9.56 6.44
C ASP A 160 4.25 8.09 6.84
N GLY A 161 5.16 7.22 6.42
CA GLY A 161 5.10 5.81 6.74
C GLY A 161 6.38 5.07 6.39
N LEU A 162 6.27 3.75 6.35
CA LEU A 162 7.39 2.86 6.03
C LEU A 162 7.06 2.03 4.80
N GLY A 163 8.00 1.97 3.86
CA GLY A 163 7.97 1.08 2.72
C GLY A 163 8.99 -0.04 2.87
N GLU A 164 8.82 -1.11 2.10
CA GLU A 164 9.87 -2.12 1.94
C GLU A 164 11.08 -1.58 1.17
N LYS A 165 12.26 -2.18 1.35
CA LYS A 165 13.51 -1.74 0.72
C LYS A 165 13.46 -1.65 -0.81
N ALA A 166 12.63 -2.44 -1.48
CA ALA A 166 12.48 -2.37 -2.93
C ALA A 166 11.96 -1.00 -3.42
N VAL A 167 11.34 -0.20 -2.55
CA VAL A 167 10.90 1.17 -2.85
C VAL A 167 12.07 2.09 -3.22
N GLU A 168 13.28 1.83 -2.74
CA GLU A 168 14.50 2.58 -3.11
C GLU A 168 14.87 2.43 -4.59
N LYS A 169 14.42 1.34 -5.23
CA LYS A 169 14.69 1.07 -6.65
C LYS A 169 13.67 1.71 -7.58
N VAL A 170 12.69 2.43 -7.05
CA VAL A 170 11.66 3.12 -7.84
C VAL A 170 12.26 4.42 -8.37
N LYS A 171 12.24 4.59 -9.69
CA LYS A 171 12.82 5.75 -10.35
C LYS A 171 11.90 6.96 -10.23
N ALA A 172 12.45 8.17 -10.33
CA ALA A 172 11.64 9.37 -10.53
C ALA A 172 10.69 9.19 -11.73
N ASP A 173 9.48 9.74 -11.59
CA ASP A 173 8.35 9.59 -12.52
C ASP A 173 7.77 8.19 -12.68
N GLU A 174 8.37 7.16 -12.09
CA GLU A 174 7.78 5.83 -12.11
C GLU A 174 6.49 5.79 -11.29
N ILE A 175 5.46 5.17 -11.86
CA ILE A 175 4.19 4.90 -11.18
C ILE A 175 4.20 3.47 -10.67
N ILE A 176 4.00 3.33 -9.37
CA ILE A 176 3.83 2.06 -8.68
C ILE A 176 2.47 2.01 -8.00
N GLN A 177 2.08 0.84 -7.52
CA GLN A 177 0.93 0.70 -6.65
C GLN A 177 1.41 0.32 -5.24
N PHE A 178 1.15 1.17 -4.26
CA PHE A 178 1.26 0.74 -2.86
C PHE A 178 0.01 -0.07 -2.52
N GLU A 179 0.21 -1.33 -2.13
CA GLU A 179 -0.90 -2.24 -1.90
C GLU A 179 -1.85 -1.71 -0.80
N ARG A 180 -3.16 -1.78 -1.09
CA ARG A 180 -4.24 -1.27 -0.22
C ARG A 180 -4.13 0.24 0.11
N PHE A 181 -3.28 0.97 -0.60
CA PHE A 181 -3.11 2.42 -0.45
C PHE A 181 -3.41 3.17 -1.76
N GLY A 182 -2.91 2.68 -2.90
CA GLY A 182 -3.25 3.20 -4.23
C GLY A 182 -2.03 3.43 -5.14
N PHE A 183 -2.29 3.99 -6.32
CA PHE A 183 -1.27 4.31 -7.32
C PHE A 183 -0.53 5.60 -6.95
N CYS A 184 0.80 5.52 -6.92
CA CYS A 184 1.67 6.60 -6.51
C CYS A 184 2.81 6.79 -7.52
N ARG A 185 3.05 8.04 -7.91
CA ARG A 185 4.19 8.44 -8.75
C ARG A 185 5.32 8.91 -7.85
N ARG A 186 6.55 8.48 -8.14
CA ARG A 186 7.74 9.02 -7.47
C ARG A 186 8.04 10.44 -7.97
N ASP A 187 8.05 11.40 -7.05
CA ASP A 187 8.16 12.83 -7.37
C ASP A 187 9.59 13.40 -7.26
N SER A 188 10.45 12.77 -6.47
CA SER A 188 11.84 13.23 -6.24
C SER A 188 12.87 12.17 -6.64
N GLU A 189 13.97 12.59 -7.25
CA GLU A 189 15.11 11.71 -7.55
C GLU A 189 15.91 11.32 -6.30
N SER A 190 15.91 12.16 -5.26
CA SER A 190 16.77 12.00 -4.08
C SER A 190 16.05 11.51 -2.84
N GLU A 191 14.76 11.82 -2.70
CA GLU A 191 13.96 11.50 -1.51
C GLU A 191 12.85 10.52 -1.85
N LEU A 192 12.50 9.62 -0.94
CA LEU A 192 11.36 8.70 -1.04
C LEU A 192 9.99 9.41 -0.91
N LEU A 193 9.79 10.44 -1.75
CA LEU A 193 8.61 11.29 -1.85
C LEU A 193 7.74 10.88 -3.02
N PHE A 194 6.47 10.59 -2.76
CA PHE A 194 5.51 10.17 -3.77
C PHE A 194 4.29 11.08 -3.78
N ILE A 195 3.63 11.16 -4.93
CA ILE A 195 2.30 11.76 -5.07
C ILE A 195 1.32 10.65 -5.37
N LYS A 196 0.27 10.54 -4.54
CA LYS A 196 -0.84 9.62 -4.79
C LYS A 196 -1.66 10.14 -5.97
N ALA A 197 -1.69 9.38 -7.05
CA ALA A 197 -2.45 9.72 -8.24
C ALA A 197 -3.89 9.22 -8.14
N HIS A 198 -4.09 7.96 -7.74
CA HIS A 198 -5.41 7.30 -7.70
C HIS A 198 -5.48 6.24 -6.60
N ASP A 199 -6.70 5.81 -6.25
CA ASP A 199 -6.96 4.61 -5.44
C ASP A 199 -6.69 3.32 -6.22
#